data_AF-A0A816FQX0-F1
#
_entry.id   AF-A0A816FQX0-F1
#
_cell.length_a   1.000
_cell.length_b   1.000
_cell.length_c   1.000
_cell.angle_alpha   90.00
_cell.angle_beta   90.00
_cell.angle_gamma   90.00
#
_symmetry.space_group_name_H-M   'P 1'
#
loop_
_entity.id
_entity.type
_entity.pdbx_description
1 polymer ?
#
loop_
_entity_poly.entity_id
_entity_poly.type
_entity_poly.pdbx_seq_one_letter_code
_entity_poly.pdbx_strand_id
1 'polypeptide(L)'
;AASTARALSSYFDSLINFAMRTYFIQHLPLHSGIFSEYADLFAMGLCLVITLLLVIGIKESAVLNNILTAVNLTVIVTVVIAGLTVVNKHNWNISPNEVENITNSTKIIGKGGFFPFGFEGTLAGAATCFYAFVGFDLVATTGEETKNPQRAIPMSICLTLLICTIAYCAVSIVVTLMVRNLLELQ
;
A
#
# COMPACT_ATOMS: atom_id res chain seq x y z
N ALA A 1 -6.13 7.64 -10.72
CA ALA A 1 -7.53 7.17 -10.83
C ALA A 1 -7.62 5.73 -11.32
N ALA A 2 -7.12 5.39 -12.52
CA ALA A 2 -7.19 4.02 -13.02
C ALA A 2 -6.39 2.99 -12.17
N SER A 3 -5.16 3.32 -11.78
CA SER A 3 -4.33 2.45 -10.92
C SER A 3 -4.95 2.22 -9.54
N THR A 4 -5.48 3.28 -8.92
CA THR A 4 -6.16 3.21 -7.62
C THR A 4 -7.48 2.44 -7.71
N ALA A 5 -8.23 2.60 -8.80
CA ALA A 5 -9.44 1.82 -9.05
C ALA A 5 -9.13 0.33 -9.25
N ARG A 6 -8.03 0.01 -9.94
CA ARG A 6 -7.54 -1.38 -10.11
C ARG A 6 -7.11 -1.99 -8.78
N ALA A 7 -6.39 -1.23 -7.94
CA ALA A 7 -6.04 -1.67 -6.60
C ALA A 7 -7.29 -1.97 -5.76
N LEU A 8 -8.27 -1.06 -5.76
CA LEU A 8 -9.52 -1.24 -5.02
C LEU A 8 -10.34 -2.44 -5.53
N SER A 9 -10.38 -2.63 -6.84
CA SER A 9 -10.94 -3.83 -7.48
C SER A 9 -10.26 -5.10 -6.99
N SER A 10 -8.93 -5.14 -6.94
CA SER A 10 -8.19 -6.31 -6.44
C SER A 10 -8.40 -6.56 -4.94
N TYR A 11 -8.51 -5.53 -4.11
CA TYR A 11 -8.82 -5.68 -2.69
C TYR A 11 -10.22 -6.24 -2.49
N PHE A 12 -11.21 -5.72 -3.24
CA PHE A 12 -12.57 -6.24 -3.19
C PHE A 12 -12.66 -7.67 -3.70
N ASP A 13 -11.95 -8.00 -4.78
CA ASP A 13 -11.85 -9.35 -5.33
C ASP A 13 -11.21 -10.33 -4.32
N SER A 14 -10.18 -9.90 -3.60
CA SER A 14 -9.57 -10.66 -2.51
C SER A 14 -10.56 -10.96 -1.38
N LEU A 15 -11.41 -9.99 -1.00
CA LEU A 15 -12.45 -10.17 0.02
C LEU A 15 -13.51 -11.21 -0.37
N ILE A 16 -13.78 -11.39 -1.66
CA ILE A 16 -14.75 -12.35 -2.19
C ILE A 16 -14.10 -13.65 -2.71
N ASN A 17 -12.89 -13.97 -2.24
CA ASN A 17 -12.14 -15.17 -2.63
C ASN A 17 -11.87 -15.27 -4.14
N PHE A 18 -11.52 -14.17 -4.80
CA PHE A 18 -11.14 -14.07 -6.22
C PHE A 18 -12.24 -14.43 -7.23
N ALA A 19 -13.50 -14.42 -6.80
CA ALA A 19 -14.64 -14.78 -7.65
C ALA A 19 -14.79 -13.88 -8.88
N MET A 20 -14.55 -12.56 -8.77
CA MET A 20 -14.65 -11.65 -9.92
C MET A 20 -13.53 -11.92 -10.92
N ARG A 21 -12.29 -12.13 -10.46
CA ARG A 21 -11.17 -12.48 -11.35
C ARG A 21 -11.47 -13.75 -12.14
N THR A 22 -11.96 -14.80 -11.48
CA THR A 22 -12.28 -16.06 -12.19
C THR A 22 -13.39 -15.84 -13.23
N TYR A 23 -14.42 -15.07 -12.89
CA TYR A 23 -15.50 -14.74 -13.82
C TYR A 23 -15.01 -13.98 -15.05
N PHE A 24 -14.17 -12.95 -14.87
CA PHE A 24 -13.66 -12.14 -15.97
C PHE A 24 -12.59 -12.86 -16.79
N ILE A 25 -11.77 -13.73 -16.20
CA ILE A 25 -10.85 -14.59 -16.97
C ILE A 25 -11.63 -15.53 -17.89
N GLN A 26 -12.78 -16.06 -17.45
CA GLN A 26 -13.61 -16.94 -18.27
C GLN A 26 -14.33 -16.22 -19.41
N HIS A 27 -14.85 -15.01 -19.18
CA HIS A 27 -15.69 -14.31 -20.15
C HIS A 27 -14.97 -13.24 -20.98
N LEU A 28 -13.91 -12.64 -20.44
CA LEU A 28 -13.14 -11.54 -21.04
C LEU A 28 -11.61 -11.72 -20.84
N PRO A 29 -11.02 -12.86 -21.26
CA PRO A 29 -9.58 -13.05 -21.21
C PRO A 29 -8.87 -12.09 -22.18
N LEU A 30 -7.81 -11.46 -21.72
CA LEU A 30 -6.93 -10.63 -22.55
C LEU A 30 -5.60 -11.39 -22.70
N HIS A 31 -5.51 -12.19 -23.76
CA HIS A 31 -4.39 -13.11 -24.00
C HIS A 31 -3.22 -12.44 -24.70
N SER A 32 -2.66 -11.42 -24.06
CA SER A 32 -1.49 -10.70 -24.58
C SER A 32 -0.48 -10.56 -23.47
N GLY A 33 0.70 -11.19 -23.61
CA GLY A 33 1.70 -11.33 -22.55
C GLY A 33 2.32 -10.02 -21.99
N ILE A 34 1.88 -8.86 -22.49
CA ILE A 34 2.25 -7.53 -21.98
C ILE A 34 1.10 -6.88 -21.18
N PHE A 35 -0.15 -7.28 -21.43
CA PHE A 35 -1.33 -6.69 -20.82
C PHE A 35 -1.89 -7.56 -19.69
N SER A 36 -2.81 -6.99 -18.92
CA SER A 36 -3.57 -7.67 -17.87
C SER A 36 -4.23 -8.95 -18.40
N GLU A 37 -4.22 -10.01 -17.60
CA GLU A 37 -4.76 -11.36 -17.94
C GLU A 37 -6.26 -11.35 -18.29
N TYR A 38 -7.00 -10.34 -17.82
CA TYR A 38 -8.42 -10.13 -18.09
C TYR A 38 -8.76 -8.64 -18.13
N ALA A 39 -9.88 -8.31 -18.78
CA ALA A 39 -10.45 -6.95 -18.77
C ALA A 39 -11.22 -6.70 -17.47
N ASP A 40 -10.77 -5.74 -16.66
CA ASP A 40 -11.42 -5.38 -15.39
C ASP A 40 -12.50 -4.32 -15.59
N LEU A 41 -13.71 -4.78 -15.88
CA LEU A 41 -14.89 -3.91 -16.05
C LEU A 41 -15.31 -3.25 -14.73
N PHE A 42 -15.00 -3.86 -13.58
CA PHE A 42 -15.34 -3.30 -12.28
C PHE A 42 -14.48 -2.07 -11.97
N ALA A 43 -13.15 -2.17 -12.15
CA ALA A 43 -12.26 -1.02 -12.00
C ALA A 43 -12.61 0.12 -12.98
N MET A 44 -12.98 -0.22 -14.22
CA MET A 44 -13.43 0.77 -15.21
C MET A 44 -14.69 1.49 -14.72
N GLY A 45 -15.70 0.76 -14.25
CA GLY A 45 -16.93 1.33 -13.70
C GLY A 45 -16.66 2.23 -12.50
N LEU A 46 -15.84 1.78 -11.56
CA LEU A 46 -15.44 2.58 -10.40
C LEU A 46 -14.73 3.88 -10.82
N CYS A 47 -13.83 3.81 -11.81
CA CYS A 47 -13.15 4.99 -12.32
C CYS A 47 -14.13 5.99 -12.96
N LEU A 48 -15.13 5.52 -13.72
CA LEU A 48 -16.16 6.37 -14.31
C LEU A 48 -17.01 7.05 -13.24
N VAL A 49 -17.42 6.31 -12.20
CA VAL A 49 -18.20 6.85 -11.08
C VAL A 49 -17.41 7.94 -10.34
N ILE A 50 -16.14 7.68 -10.02
CA ILE A 50 -15.28 8.66 -9.36
C ILE A 50 -15.10 9.91 -10.23
N THR A 51 -14.84 9.75 -11.53
CA THR A 51 -14.73 10.89 -12.45
C THR A 51 -16.02 11.70 -12.50
N LEU A 52 -17.18 11.04 -12.54
CA LEU A 52 -18.48 11.70 -12.58
C LEU A 52 -18.77 12.46 -11.27
N LEU A 53 -18.41 11.88 -10.11
CA LEU A 53 -18.48 12.56 -8.82
C LEU A 53 -17.58 13.80 -8.76
N LEU A 54 -16.35 13.71 -9.28
CA LEU A 54 -15.42 14.85 -9.34
C LEU A 54 -15.96 15.99 -10.20
N VAL A 55 -16.65 15.67 -11.31
CA VAL A 55 -17.28 16.68 -12.19
C VAL A 55 -18.44 17.39 -11.51
N ILE A 56 -19.16 16.74 -10.58
CA ILE A 56 -20.40 17.27 -9.99
C ILE A 56 -20.17 18.30 -8.87
N GLY A 57 -19.04 18.33 -8.17
CA GLY A 57 -18.88 19.30 -7.08
C GLY A 57 -17.50 19.45 -6.45
N ILE A 58 -16.96 20.67 -6.52
CA ILE A 58 -15.65 21.06 -6.00
C ILE A 58 -15.71 21.39 -4.49
N LYS A 59 -16.83 21.92 -3.98
CA LYS A 59 -16.95 22.34 -2.56
C LYS A 59 -17.07 21.17 -1.57
N GLU A 60 -17.84 20.14 -1.90
CA GLU A 60 -17.93 18.92 -1.08
C GLU A 60 -16.66 18.07 -1.16
N SER A 61 -15.88 18.21 -2.25
CA SER A 61 -14.65 17.45 -2.48
C SER A 61 -13.58 17.67 -1.39
N ALA A 62 -13.45 18.90 -0.88
CA ALA A 62 -12.48 19.20 0.18
C ALA A 62 -12.84 18.52 1.51
N VAL A 63 -14.14 18.47 1.85
CA VAL A 63 -14.64 17.79 3.06
C VAL A 63 -14.45 16.28 2.94
N LEU A 64 -14.82 15.70 1.80
CA LEU A 64 -14.62 14.27 1.53
C LEU A 64 -13.14 13.89 1.60
N ASN A 65 -12.25 14.68 1.00
CA ASN A 65 -10.81 14.42 1.04
C ASN A 65 -10.25 14.46 2.48
N ASN A 66 -10.72 15.41 3.30
CA ASN A 66 -10.30 15.48 4.71
C ASN A 66 -10.81 14.29 5.52
N ILE A 67 -12.06 13.85 5.30
CA ILE A 67 -12.61 12.64 5.93
C ILE A 67 -11.81 11.41 5.53
N LEU A 68 -11.54 11.21 4.24
CA LEU A 68 -10.76 10.08 3.74
C LEU A 68 -9.33 10.07 4.31
N THR A 69 -8.71 11.25 4.42
CA THR A 69 -7.39 11.40 5.05
C THR A 69 -7.43 11.03 6.53
N ALA A 70 -8.46 11.46 7.26
CA ALA A 70 -8.63 11.12 8.67
C ALA A 70 -8.82 9.60 8.86
N VAL A 71 -9.65 8.96 8.04
CA VAL A 71 -9.86 7.50 8.06
C VAL A 71 -8.54 6.77 7.79
N ASN A 72 -7.78 7.17 6.77
CA ASN A 72 -6.48 6.58 6.47
C ASN A 72 -5.50 6.71 7.64
N LEU A 73 -5.45 7.88 8.28
CA LEU A 73 -4.62 8.10 9.45
C LEU A 73 -5.04 7.21 10.63
N THR A 74 -6.35 7.05 10.85
CA THR A 74 -6.89 6.14 11.86
C THR A 74 -6.44 4.70 11.59
N VAL A 75 -6.54 4.21 10.35
CA VAL A 75 -6.09 2.86 9.98
C VAL A 75 -4.61 2.67 10.30
N ILE A 76 -3.74 3.62 9.92
CA ILE A 76 -2.30 3.55 10.22
C ILE A 76 -2.06 3.46 11.72
N VAL A 77 -2.70 4.32 12.51
CA VAL A 77 -2.56 4.33 13.97
C VAL A 77 -3.04 3.00 14.57
N THR A 78 -4.19 2.47 14.13
CA THR A 78 -4.70 1.19 14.59
C THR A 78 -3.75 0.05 14.27
N VAL A 79 -3.17 0.00 13.07
CA VAL A 79 -2.18 -1.02 12.68
C VAL A 79 -0.95 -0.96 13.57
N VAL A 80 -0.44 0.25 13.85
CA VAL A 80 0.72 0.42 14.74
C VAL A 80 0.40 -0.05 16.15
N ILE A 81 -0.74 0.35 16.73
CA ILE A 81 -1.13 -0.04 18.09
C ILE A 81 -1.39 -1.54 18.19
N ALA A 82 -2.20 -2.09 17.28
CA ALA A 82 -2.55 -3.51 17.27
C ALA A 82 -1.33 -4.39 16.99
N GLY A 83 -0.42 -3.94 16.13
CA GLY A 83 0.78 -4.70 15.88
C GLY A 83 1.74 -4.66 17.08
N LEU A 84 1.86 -3.53 17.80
CA LEU A 84 2.68 -3.44 19.03
C LEU A 84 2.27 -4.45 20.11
N THR A 85 1.00 -4.84 20.21
CA THR A 85 0.54 -5.85 21.19
C THR A 85 0.92 -7.29 20.80
N VAL A 86 1.22 -7.53 19.51
CA VAL A 86 1.57 -8.84 18.94
C VAL A 86 3.07 -8.94 18.61
N VAL A 87 3.86 -7.89 18.91
CA VAL A 87 5.30 -7.85 18.63
C VAL A 87 6.06 -8.90 19.45
N ASN A 88 6.74 -9.81 18.73
CA ASN A 88 7.73 -10.71 19.29
C ASN A 88 9.14 -10.31 18.82
N LYS A 89 9.96 -9.78 19.73
CA LYS A 89 11.37 -9.39 19.44
C LYS A 89 12.22 -10.57 18.93
N HIS A 90 11.81 -11.80 19.23
CA HIS A 90 12.45 -13.01 18.73
C HIS A 90 12.41 -13.11 17.19
N ASN A 91 11.45 -12.45 16.53
CA ASN A 91 11.34 -12.47 15.06
C ASN A 91 12.53 -11.79 14.35
N TRP A 92 13.17 -10.81 14.99
CA TRP A 92 14.36 -10.15 14.43
C TRP A 92 15.68 -10.87 14.72
N ASN A 93 15.68 -11.88 15.59
CA ASN A 93 16.87 -12.63 15.98
C ASN A 93 16.78 -14.12 15.63
N ILE A 94 16.01 -14.45 14.59
CA ILE A 94 15.89 -15.83 14.11
C ILE A 94 17.24 -16.27 13.58
N SER A 95 17.78 -17.34 14.17
CA SER A 95 19.04 -17.93 13.75
C SER A 95 18.88 -18.66 12.41
N PRO A 96 19.89 -18.65 11.53
CA PRO A 96 19.81 -19.29 10.20
C PRO A 96 19.40 -20.78 10.25
N ASN A 97 19.75 -21.47 11.33
CA ASN A 97 19.50 -22.90 11.53
C ASN A 97 18.03 -23.24 11.79
N GLU A 98 17.22 -22.28 12.23
CA GLU A 98 15.78 -22.47 12.48
C GLU A 98 14.95 -22.30 11.19
N VAL A 99 15.45 -21.52 10.23
CA VAL A 99 14.83 -21.30 8.91
C VAL A 99 14.95 -22.54 8.02
N GLU A 100 16.06 -23.26 8.10
CA GLU A 100 16.33 -24.48 7.33
C GLU A 100 15.43 -25.65 7.76
N ASN A 101 15.14 -25.79 9.07
CA ASN A 101 14.25 -26.84 9.60
C ASN A 101 12.77 -26.66 9.22
N ILE A 102 12.34 -25.45 8.83
CA ILE A 102 10.94 -25.15 8.44
C ILE A 102 10.71 -25.40 6.93
N THR A 103 11.76 -25.45 6.12
CA THR A 103 11.62 -25.42 4.66
C THR A 103 11.91 -26.77 3.98
N ASN A 104 10.93 -27.66 4.00
CA ASN A 104 10.77 -28.60 2.90
C ASN A 104 10.22 -27.85 1.67
N SER A 105 11.15 -27.24 0.91
CA SER A 105 10.99 -26.79 -0.49
C SER A 105 10.13 -25.53 -0.80
N THR A 106 10.73 -24.64 -1.62
CA THR A 106 10.08 -23.67 -2.56
C THR A 106 9.45 -22.36 -2.08
N LYS A 107 9.73 -21.85 -0.87
CA LYS A 107 9.40 -20.45 -0.52
C LYS A 107 10.69 -19.65 -0.36
N ILE A 108 10.79 -18.48 -0.98
CA ILE A 108 11.94 -17.57 -0.81
C ILE A 108 11.87 -17.01 0.61
N ILE A 109 12.38 -17.76 1.58
CA ILE A 109 12.53 -17.30 2.95
C ILE A 109 13.99 -16.88 3.08
N GLY A 110 14.25 -15.58 3.25
CA GLY A 110 15.61 -15.07 3.38
C GLY A 110 16.33 -15.65 4.60
N LYS A 111 17.61 -15.33 4.78
CA LYS A 111 18.55 -15.97 5.74
C LYS A 111 18.22 -15.82 7.25
N GLY A 112 17.02 -15.35 7.59
CA GLY A 112 16.63 -14.99 8.95
C GLY A 112 17.24 -13.66 9.42
N GLY A 113 16.74 -13.13 10.53
CA GLY A 113 17.25 -11.89 11.14
C GLY A 113 16.71 -10.58 10.53
N PHE A 114 17.34 -9.46 10.87
CA PHE A 114 16.95 -8.10 10.41
C PHE A 114 17.20 -7.86 8.91
N PHE A 115 18.11 -8.62 8.28
CA PHE A 115 18.52 -8.42 6.88
C PHE A 115 18.44 -9.72 6.05
N PRO A 116 17.23 -10.29 5.89
CA PRO A 116 17.07 -11.65 5.36
C PRO A 116 17.34 -11.76 3.85
N PHE A 117 17.10 -10.70 3.07
CA PHE A 117 17.16 -10.72 1.60
C PHE A 117 18.43 -10.07 1.00
N GLY A 118 19.39 -9.69 1.83
CA GLY A 118 20.60 -9.04 1.32
C GLY A 118 20.35 -7.66 0.68
N PHE A 119 21.36 -7.18 -0.05
CA PHE A 119 21.29 -5.88 -0.73
C PHE A 119 20.30 -5.89 -1.91
N GLU A 120 20.25 -6.98 -2.68
CA GLU A 120 19.33 -7.10 -3.82
C GLU A 120 17.86 -7.01 -3.40
N GLY A 121 17.44 -7.77 -2.38
CA GLY A 121 16.07 -7.70 -1.90
C GLY A 121 15.72 -6.36 -1.24
N THR A 122 16.70 -5.74 -0.58
CA THR A 122 16.51 -4.40 0.00
C THR A 122 16.32 -3.34 -1.09
N LEU A 123 17.11 -3.40 -2.16
CA LEU A 123 17.00 -2.47 -3.30
C LEU A 123 15.68 -2.67 -4.05
N ALA A 124 15.26 -3.92 -4.27
CA ALA A 124 13.97 -4.24 -4.89
C ALA A 124 12.78 -3.74 -4.03
N GLY A 125 12.85 -3.91 -2.71
CA GLY A 125 11.87 -3.38 -1.77
C GLY A 125 11.83 -1.85 -1.80
N ALA A 126 13.00 -1.18 -1.77
CA ALA A 126 13.11 0.27 -1.86
C ALA A 126 12.50 0.83 -3.16
N ALA A 127 12.75 0.16 -4.30
CA ALA A 127 12.16 0.53 -5.58
C ALA A 127 10.62 0.44 -5.56
N THR A 128 10.06 -0.58 -4.89
CA THR A 128 8.61 -0.73 -4.72
C THR A 128 8.03 0.39 -3.85
N CYS A 129 8.71 0.74 -2.75
CA CYS A 129 8.32 1.84 -1.87
C CYS A 129 8.35 3.20 -2.57
N PHE A 130 9.17 3.38 -3.61
CA PHE A 130 9.20 4.62 -4.38
C PHE A 130 7.83 4.96 -5.01
N TYR A 131 7.02 3.95 -5.33
CA TYR A 131 5.66 4.15 -5.83
C TYR A 131 4.75 4.86 -4.82
N ALA A 132 5.03 4.74 -3.51
CA ALA A 132 4.26 5.41 -2.46
C ALA A 132 4.51 6.93 -2.41
N PHE A 133 5.54 7.44 -3.08
CA PHE A 133 5.83 8.89 -3.17
C PHE A 133 5.21 9.56 -4.41
N VAL A 134 4.56 8.78 -5.28
CA VAL A 134 3.82 9.32 -6.43
C VAL A 134 2.57 10.05 -5.92
N GLY A 135 2.40 11.33 -6.29
CA GLY A 135 1.28 12.17 -5.86
C GLY A 135 1.68 13.38 -5.01
N PHE A 136 2.96 13.50 -4.65
CA PHE A 136 3.51 14.70 -4.00
C PHE A 136 3.31 15.99 -4.83
N ASP A 137 3.34 15.87 -6.15
CA ASP A 137 3.10 16.94 -7.13
C ASP A 137 1.73 17.60 -6.97
N LEU A 138 0.73 16.88 -6.45
CA LEU A 138 -0.59 17.45 -6.13
C LEU A 138 -0.48 18.60 -5.12
N VAL A 139 0.37 18.48 -4.10
CA VAL A 139 0.56 19.52 -3.07
C VAL A 139 1.10 20.80 -3.69
N ALA A 140 1.94 20.69 -4.71
CA ALA A 140 2.46 21.84 -5.43
C ALA A 140 1.39 22.50 -6.32
N THR A 141 0.44 21.73 -6.87
CA THR A 141 -0.66 22.28 -7.68
C THR A 141 -1.72 23.03 -6.86
N THR A 142 -1.86 22.74 -5.56
CA THR A 142 -2.79 23.44 -4.65
C THR A 142 -2.27 24.83 -4.21
N GLY A 143 -1.21 25.33 -4.84
CA GLY A 143 -0.62 26.63 -4.51
C GLY A 143 -1.57 27.81 -4.70
N GLU A 144 -2.50 27.74 -5.65
CA GLU A 144 -3.48 28.80 -5.92
C GLU A 144 -4.50 28.99 -4.78
N GLU A 145 -4.73 27.96 -3.95
CA GLU A 145 -5.64 28.02 -2.81
C GLU A 145 -4.93 28.42 -1.49
N THR A 146 -3.60 28.56 -1.51
CA THR A 146 -2.81 28.94 -0.33
C THR A 146 -2.57 30.45 -0.22
N LYS A 147 -2.78 31.02 0.98
CA LYS A 147 -2.55 32.46 1.25
C LYS A 147 -1.11 32.93 1.03
N ASN A 148 -0.11 32.04 1.17
CA ASN A 148 1.31 32.38 0.95
C ASN A 148 2.08 31.16 0.38
N PRO A 149 1.95 30.89 -0.93
CA PRO A 149 2.46 29.67 -1.55
C PRO A 149 3.98 29.54 -1.43
N GLN A 150 4.71 30.65 -1.51
CA GLN A 150 6.18 30.68 -1.56
C GLN A 150 6.85 30.14 -0.29
N ARG A 151 6.16 30.22 0.87
CA ARG A 151 6.63 29.62 2.13
C ARG A 151 5.79 28.42 2.57
N ALA A 152 4.47 28.45 2.33
CA ALA A 152 3.57 27.40 2.81
C ALA A 152 3.77 26.07 2.09
N ILE A 153 3.92 26.09 0.76
CA ILE A 153 4.12 24.88 -0.05
C ILE A 153 5.40 24.15 0.38
N PRO A 154 6.61 24.75 0.35
CA PRO A 154 7.83 24.04 0.73
C PRO A 154 7.82 23.57 2.20
N MET A 155 7.23 24.33 3.11
CA MET A 155 7.11 23.94 4.51
C MET A 155 6.15 22.75 4.69
N SER A 156 5.01 22.76 4.01
CA SER A 156 4.04 21.65 4.02
C SER A 156 4.67 20.37 3.52
N ILE A 157 5.41 20.46 2.42
CA ILE A 157 6.09 19.33 1.79
C ILE A 157 7.08 18.66 2.75
N CYS A 158 7.99 19.46 3.33
CA CYS A 158 8.99 18.94 4.26
C CYS A 158 8.32 18.32 5.49
N LEU A 159 7.28 18.95 6.03
CA LEU A 159 6.57 18.46 7.19
C LEU A 159 5.84 17.14 6.90
N THR A 160 5.09 17.06 5.79
CA THR A 160 4.39 15.85 5.38
C THR A 160 5.36 14.71 5.09
N LEU A 161 6.47 14.96 4.38
CA LEU A 161 7.49 13.95 4.12
C LEU A 161 8.10 13.40 5.41
N LEU A 162 8.41 14.28 6.38
CA LEU A 162 8.95 13.87 7.68
C LEU A 162 7.95 12.97 8.42
N ILE A 163 6.69 13.39 8.51
CA ILE A 163 5.63 12.64 9.20
C ILE A 163 5.39 11.28 8.52
N CYS A 164 5.28 11.26 7.19
CA CYS A 164 5.10 10.03 6.42
C CYS A 164 6.30 9.07 6.59
N THR A 165 7.53 9.60 6.63
CA THR A 165 8.73 8.78 6.85
C THR A 165 8.68 8.10 8.23
N ILE A 166 8.34 8.84 9.28
CA ILE A 166 8.21 8.28 10.63
C ILE A 166 7.10 7.22 10.69
N ALA A 167 5.94 7.52 10.11
CA ALA A 167 4.81 6.59 10.07
C ALA A 167 5.15 5.30 9.31
N TYR A 168 5.79 5.40 8.14
CA TYR A 168 6.18 4.22 7.36
C TYR A 168 7.27 3.40 8.05
N CYS A 169 8.23 4.04 8.72
CA CYS A 169 9.21 3.34 9.55
C CYS A 169 8.51 2.59 10.70
N ALA A 170 7.55 3.22 11.39
CA ALA A 170 6.80 2.60 12.47
C ALA A 170 6.01 1.38 11.97
N VAL A 171 5.26 1.52 10.88
CA VAL A 171 4.51 0.40 10.28
C VAL A 171 5.45 -0.72 9.82
N SER A 172 6.56 -0.39 9.16
CA SER A 172 7.55 -1.37 8.70
C SER A 172 8.14 -2.17 9.86
N ILE A 173 8.49 -1.50 10.96
CA ILE A 173 9.00 -2.16 12.18
C ILE A 173 7.95 -3.12 12.74
N VAL A 174 6.71 -2.65 12.90
CA VAL A 174 5.62 -3.42 13.48
C VAL A 174 5.28 -4.64 12.63
N VAL A 175 5.09 -4.46 11.32
CA VAL A 175 4.77 -5.55 10.40
C VAL A 175 5.91 -6.57 10.34
N THR A 176 7.16 -6.11 10.27
CA THR A 176 8.32 -7.01 10.25
C THR A 176 8.44 -7.82 11.54
N LEU A 177 8.08 -7.25 12.69
CA LEU A 177 8.06 -7.98 13.97
C LEU A 177 6.88 -8.94 14.09
N MET A 178 5.79 -8.72 13.36
CA MET A 178 4.59 -9.56 13.35
C MET A 178 4.68 -10.75 12.37
N VAL A 179 5.50 -10.66 11.31
CA VAL A 179 5.51 -11.59 10.17
C VAL A 179 5.71 -13.08 10.53
N ARG A 180 6.41 -13.44 11.61
CA ARG A 180 6.51 -14.85 12.02
C ARG A 180 5.17 -15.42 12.50
N ASN A 181 4.30 -14.60 13.08
CA ASN A 181 2.95 -15.03 13.47
C ASN A 181 1.98 -15.12 12.28
N LEU A 182 2.22 -14.39 11.19
CA LEU A 182 1.34 -14.41 9.99
C LEU A 182 1.52 -15.68 9.15
N LEU A 183 2.69 -16.34 9.20
CA LEU A 183 2.92 -17.60 8.51
C LEU A 183 2.31 -18.81 9.24
N GLU A 184 1.95 -18.68 10.52
CA GLU A 184 1.26 -19.74 11.29
C GLU A 184 -0.28 -19.70 11.14
N LEU A 185 -0.83 -18.67 10.48
CA LEU A 185 -2.28 -18.48 10.31
C LEU A 185 -2.78 -18.72 8.87
N GLN A 186 -1.94 -19.24 7.98
CA GLN A 186 -2.31 -19.73 6.64
C GLN A 186 -1.90 -21.19 6.47
#